data_AF-A0ABD5Z329-F1
#
_entry.id   AF-A0ABD5Z329-F1
#
_cell.length_a   1.000
_cell.length_b   1.000
_cell.length_c   1.000
_cell.angle_alpha   90.00
_cell.angle_beta   90.00
_cell.angle_gamma   90.00
#
_symmetry.space_group_name_H-M   'P 1'
#
loop_
_entity.id
_entity.type
_entity.pdbx_description
1 polymer ?
#
loop_
_entity_poly.entity_id
_entity_poly.type
_entity_poly.pdbx_seq_one_letter_code
_entity_poly.pdbx_strand_id
1 'polypeptide(L)'
;MTIIAVDFDETLTRDSGDPYKAGGEQPDEAMVEYVRRLKEDEQYDIVVWTARPWKHAGHIAGLLTMWGVPYNGLKCEKGGAHVYLDDKAVNHTRDGWEDRVTALADYDNHDPSQRVLEEYEERGDVEA
;
A
#
# COMPACT_ATOMS: atom_id res chain seq x y z
N MET A 1 -10.92 4.10 13.46
CA MET A 1 -10.20 4.82 12.40
C MET A 1 -9.03 3.94 12.00
N THR A 2 -9.07 3.37 10.80
CA THR A 2 -8.08 2.39 10.35
C THR A 2 -6.99 3.09 9.54
N ILE A 3 -5.73 2.75 9.82
CA ILE A 3 -4.56 3.25 9.10
C ILE A 3 -4.06 2.17 8.14
N ILE A 4 -3.91 2.52 6.87
CA ILE A 4 -3.28 1.67 5.85
C ILE A 4 -1.87 2.22 5.59
N ALA A 5 -0.87 1.39 5.86
CA ALA A 5 0.51 1.71 5.55
C ALA A 5 0.85 1.25 4.12
N VAL A 6 1.19 2.18 3.24
CA VAL A 6 1.45 1.92 1.82
C VAL A 6 2.94 2.12 1.54
N ASP A 7 3.59 1.10 0.97
CA ASP A 7 4.98 1.22 0.54
C ASP A 7 5.12 2.19 -0.65
N PHE A 8 6.29 2.77 -0.84
CA PHE A 8 6.52 3.74 -1.91
C PHE A 8 7.17 3.08 -3.14
N ASP A 9 8.36 2.52 -2.96
CA ASP A 9 9.15 1.92 -4.04
C ASP A 9 8.49 0.61 -4.49
N GLU A 10 8.33 0.44 -5.81
CA GLU A 10 7.71 -0.75 -6.43
C GLU A 10 6.27 -1.03 -5.96
N THR A 11 5.62 -0.07 -5.30
CA THR A 11 4.20 -0.13 -4.93
C THR A 11 3.47 1.09 -5.46
N LEU A 12 3.82 2.30 -5.01
CA LEU A 12 3.32 3.56 -5.61
C LEU A 12 4.09 3.96 -6.87
N THR A 13 5.24 3.33 -7.11
CA THR A 13 6.13 3.59 -8.24
C THR A 13 6.30 2.33 -9.06
N ARG A 14 6.47 2.47 -10.39
CA ARG A 14 6.68 1.34 -11.29
C ARG A 14 8.05 0.68 -11.14
N ASP A 15 8.99 1.38 -10.52
CA ASP A 15 10.36 0.94 -10.32
C ASP A 15 10.90 1.41 -8.97
N SER A 16 11.84 0.66 -8.38
CA SER A 16 12.62 1.14 -7.23
C SER A 16 13.53 2.29 -7.70
N GLY A 17 13.00 3.51 -7.63
CA GLY A 17 13.61 4.63 -8.32
C GLY A 17 14.91 5.10 -7.66
N ASP A 18 15.99 5.16 -8.45
CA ASP A 18 17.07 6.11 -8.17
C ASP A 18 16.50 7.52 -8.38
N PRO A 19 16.44 8.39 -7.35
CA PRO A 19 15.94 9.76 -7.48
C PRO A 19 16.76 10.63 -8.46
N TYR A 20 17.92 10.14 -8.91
CA TYR A 20 18.77 10.80 -9.89
C TYR A 20 18.64 10.25 -11.32
N LYS A 21 17.74 9.28 -11.56
CA LYS A 21 17.49 8.72 -12.89
C LYS A 21 16.92 9.77 -13.84
N ALA A 22 17.46 9.86 -15.05
CA ALA A 22 16.92 10.72 -16.10
C ALA A 22 15.50 10.27 -16.48
N GLY A 23 14.53 11.17 -16.37
CA GLY A 23 13.09 10.86 -16.52
C GLY A 23 12.34 10.73 -15.19
N GLY A 24 13.06 10.72 -14.05
CA GLY A 24 12.49 10.66 -12.70
C GLY A 24 11.78 9.34 -12.39
N GLU A 25 11.34 9.20 -11.14
CA GLU A 25 10.43 8.12 -10.73
C GLU A 25 9.07 8.29 -11.41
N GLN A 26 8.44 7.16 -11.78
CA GLN A 26 7.15 7.14 -12.45
C GLN A 26 6.10 6.47 -11.56
N PRO A 27 4.88 7.04 -11.45
CA PRO A 27 3.84 6.47 -10.62
C PRO A 27 3.29 5.18 -11.24
N ASP A 28 2.91 4.24 -10.39
CA ASP A 28 1.92 3.24 -10.76
C ASP A 28 0.53 3.90 -10.70
N GLU A 29 -0.01 4.25 -11.87
CA GLU A 29 -1.30 4.95 -11.98
C GLU A 29 -2.47 4.16 -11.40
N ALA A 30 -2.44 2.83 -11.49
CA ALA A 30 -3.48 1.97 -10.93
C ALA A 30 -3.41 1.98 -9.40
N MET A 31 -2.21 1.88 -8.83
CA MET A 31 -2.03 1.97 -7.38
C MET A 31 -2.36 3.36 -6.84
N VAL A 32 -2.02 4.43 -7.58
CA VAL A 32 -2.39 5.80 -7.21
C VAL A 32 -3.91 5.96 -7.14
N GLU A 33 -4.64 5.47 -8.14
CA GLU A 33 -6.10 5.49 -8.14
C GLU A 33 -6.69 4.65 -7.00
N TYR A 34 -6.11 3.48 -6.74
CA TYR A 34 -6.56 2.62 -5.64
C TYR A 34 -6.39 3.30 -4.27
N VAL A 35 -5.22 3.92 -4.02
CA VAL A 35 -4.97 4.66 -2.76
C VAL A 35 -5.89 5.88 -2.64
N ARG A 36 -6.21 6.55 -3.76
CA ARG A 36 -7.19 7.62 -3.79
C ARG A 36 -8.56 7.13 -3.34
N ARG A 37 -9.05 6.01 -3.90
CA ARG A 37 -10.32 5.37 -3.48
C ARG A 37 -10.32 5.02 -2.00
N LEU A 38 -9.27 4.39 -1.48
CA LEU A 38 -9.15 4.06 -0.06
C LEU A 38 -9.27 5.29 0.85
N LYS A 39 -8.73 6.43 0.42
CA LYS A 39 -8.72 7.65 1.21
C LYS A 39 -10.01 8.46 1.09
N GLU A 40 -10.50 8.63 -0.13
CA GLU A 40 -11.59 9.56 -0.46
C GLU A 40 -12.96 8.90 -0.31
N ASP A 41 -13.10 7.66 -0.77
CA ASP A 41 -14.38 6.93 -0.78
C ASP A 41 -14.56 6.12 0.52
N GLU A 42 -13.53 5.37 0.91
CA GLU A 42 -13.58 4.49 2.10
C GLU A 42 -13.15 5.19 3.40
N GLN A 43 -12.64 6.43 3.29
CA GLN A 43 -12.27 7.28 4.44
C GLN A 43 -11.18 6.70 5.37
N TYR A 44 -10.34 5.78 4.89
CA TYR A 44 -9.20 5.29 5.68
C TYR A 44 -8.11 6.35 5.82
N ASP A 45 -7.24 6.20 6.82
CA ASP A 45 -6.04 7.02 6.93
C ASP A 45 -4.87 6.36 6.20
N ILE A 46 -4.22 7.09 5.29
CA ILE A 46 -3.11 6.59 4.48
C ILE A 46 -1.79 7.10 5.07
N VAL A 47 -0.89 6.17 5.40
CA VAL A 47 0.51 6.50 5.74
C VAL A 47 1.42 5.90 4.68
N VAL A 48 2.13 6.75 3.94
CA VAL A 48 3.19 6.26 3.04
C VAL A 48 4.38 5.86 3.91
N TRP A 49 4.76 4.59 3.89
CA TRP A 49 5.83 4.03 4.72
C TRP A 49 6.92 3.38 3.86
N THR A 50 8.03 4.09 3.68
CA THR A 50 9.11 3.73 2.76
C THR A 50 10.42 3.42 3.49
N ALA A 51 11.25 2.57 2.89
CA ALA A 51 12.62 2.34 3.32
C ALA A 51 13.58 3.50 2.97
N ARG A 52 13.16 4.45 2.13
CA ARG A 52 13.96 5.64 1.79
C ARG A 52 14.30 6.44 3.06
N PRO A 53 15.48 7.08 3.13
CA PRO A 53 15.91 7.85 4.29
C PRO A 53 15.17 9.19 4.39
N TRP A 54 15.09 9.76 5.60
CA TRP A 54 14.39 11.03 5.86
C TRP A 54 14.87 12.21 5.01
N LYS A 55 16.13 12.22 4.58
CA LYS A 55 16.66 13.25 3.67
C LYS A 55 15.91 13.30 2.32
N HIS A 56 15.18 12.25 1.93
CA HIS A 56 14.36 12.21 0.72
C HIS A 56 12.89 12.56 0.97
N ALA A 57 12.47 12.83 2.22
CA ALA A 57 11.06 13.05 2.55
C ALA A 57 10.41 14.20 1.76
N GLY A 58 11.13 15.31 1.57
CA GLY A 58 10.63 16.43 0.77
C GLY A 58 10.44 16.09 -0.71
N HIS A 59 11.35 15.28 -1.28
CA HIS A 59 11.23 14.77 -2.66
C HIS A 59 10.00 13.86 -2.80
N ILE A 60 9.86 12.89 -1.89
CA ILE A 60 8.73 11.96 -1.87
C ILE A 60 7.40 12.72 -1.73
N ALA A 61 7.30 13.66 -0.79
CA ALA A 61 6.10 14.48 -0.62
C ALA A 61 5.77 15.30 -1.89
N GLY A 62 6.79 15.81 -2.58
CA GLY A 62 6.65 16.48 -3.87
C GLY A 62 6.07 15.55 -4.95
N LEU A 63 6.61 14.34 -5.08
CA LEU A 63 6.10 13.32 -6.00
C LEU A 63 4.64 12.96 -5.69
N LEU A 64 4.32 12.64 -4.43
CA LEU A 64 2.96 12.31 -4.00
C LEU A 64 1.98 13.44 -4.32
N THR A 65 2.39 14.70 -4.10
CA THR A 65 1.58 15.88 -4.45
C THR A 65 1.35 15.98 -5.95
N MET A 66 2.42 15.82 -6.76
CA MET A 66 2.33 15.91 -8.23
C MET A 66 1.46 14.80 -8.83
N TRP A 67 1.50 13.60 -8.26
CA TRP A 67 0.70 12.46 -8.70
C TRP A 67 -0.73 12.46 -8.12
N GLY A 68 -1.02 13.39 -7.21
CA GLY A 68 -2.33 13.48 -6.56
C GLY A 68 -2.64 12.28 -5.67
N VAL A 69 -1.63 11.75 -4.97
CA VAL A 69 -1.80 10.69 -3.97
C VAL A 69 -2.19 11.34 -2.64
N PRO A 70 -3.42 11.12 -2.12
CA PRO A 70 -3.81 11.68 -0.84
C PRO A 70 -3.22 10.84 0.31
N TYR A 71 -2.64 11.50 1.32
CA TYR A 71 -2.05 10.81 2.48
C TYR A 71 -2.14 11.65 3.76
N ASN A 72 -2.20 10.97 4.91
CA ASN A 72 -2.20 11.56 6.24
C ASN A 72 -0.80 11.72 6.83
N GLY A 73 0.12 10.82 6.46
CA GLY A 73 1.48 10.82 7.01
C GLY A 73 2.51 10.18 6.09
N LEU A 74 3.77 10.58 6.28
CA LEU A 74 4.93 9.98 5.62
C LEU A 74 5.88 9.46 6.70
N LYS A 75 6.25 8.19 6.60
CA LYS A 75 7.23 7.53 7.46
C LYS A 75 8.39 7.01 6.60
N CYS A 76 9.58 7.48 6.90
CA CYS A 76 10.83 7.03 6.26
C CYS A 76 11.55 6.00 7.13
N GLU A 77 12.60 5.41 6.57
CA GLU A 77 13.47 4.43 7.23
C GLU A 77 12.74 3.17 7.72
N LYS A 78 11.74 2.70 6.95
CA LYS A 78 11.28 1.30 7.05
C LYS A 78 12.50 0.38 6.92
N GLY A 79 12.65 -0.63 7.78
CA GLY A 79 13.81 -1.52 7.72
C GLY A 79 13.86 -2.24 6.37
N GLY A 80 14.88 -1.98 5.54
CA GLY A 80 15.01 -2.48 4.16
C GLY A 80 15.31 -3.97 4.05
N ALA A 81 14.41 -4.81 4.56
CA ALA A 81 14.51 -6.26 4.49
C ALA A 81 14.14 -6.76 3.08
N HIS A 82 14.68 -7.92 2.69
CA HIS A 82 14.31 -8.57 1.42
C HIS A 82 12.90 -9.18 1.45
N VAL A 83 12.42 -9.57 2.63
CA VAL A 83 11.11 -10.17 2.85
C VAL A 83 10.58 -9.67 4.17
N TYR A 84 9.30 -9.27 4.19
CA TYR A 84 8.55 -9.02 5.43
C TYR A 84 7.70 -10.25 5.75
N LEU A 85 7.80 -10.72 7.00
CA LEU A 85 6.86 -11.69 7.56
C LEU A 85 6.05 -10.94 8.61
N ASP A 86 4.83 -10.59 8.25
CA ASP A 86 3.95 -9.72 9.02
C ASP A 86 2.51 -10.22 8.82
N ASP A 87 1.75 -10.33 9.91
CA ASP A 87 0.37 -10.85 9.91
C ASP A 87 -0.63 -9.95 9.16
N LYS A 88 -0.21 -8.71 8.86
CA LYS A 88 -1.02 -7.66 8.21
C LYS A 88 -0.46 -7.25 6.86
N ALA A 89 0.62 -7.86 6.40
CA ALA A 89 1.17 -7.56 5.08
C ALA A 89 0.24 -8.08 3.97
N VAL A 90 0.05 -7.24 2.96
CA VAL A 90 -0.63 -7.58 1.71
C VAL A 90 0.34 -7.36 0.56
N ASN A 91 0.44 -8.35 -0.33
CA ASN A 91 1.22 -8.23 -1.55
C ASN A 91 0.29 -7.88 -2.72
N HIS A 92 0.44 -6.66 -3.25
CA HIS A 92 -0.43 -6.11 -4.29
C HIS A 92 -0.30 -6.78 -5.68
N THR A 93 0.60 -7.76 -5.82
CA THR A 93 0.77 -8.53 -7.06
C THR A 93 0.01 -9.85 -7.06
N ARG A 94 -0.72 -10.16 -5.98
CA ARG A 94 -1.52 -11.38 -5.85
C ARG A 94 -2.97 -11.11 -6.23
N ASP A 95 -3.65 -12.07 -6.84
CA ASP A 95 -5.08 -11.95 -7.13
C ASP A 95 -5.89 -11.74 -5.83
N GLY A 96 -6.92 -10.90 -5.89
CA GLY A 96 -7.80 -10.61 -4.74
C GLY A 96 -7.15 -9.80 -3.61
N TRP A 97 -5.99 -9.18 -3.85
CA TRP A 97 -5.28 -8.42 -2.81
C TRP A 97 -6.08 -7.21 -2.32
N GLU A 98 -6.87 -6.55 -3.18
CA GLU A 98 -7.69 -5.40 -2.79
C GLU A 98 -8.71 -5.78 -1.72
N ASP A 99 -9.40 -6.90 -1.92
CA ASP A 99 -10.39 -7.43 -0.98
C ASP A 99 -9.73 -7.79 0.35
N ARG A 100 -8.50 -8.32 0.29
CA ARG A 100 -7.70 -8.60 1.50
C ARG A 100 -7.34 -7.34 2.27
N VAL A 101 -7.01 -6.23 1.59
CA VAL A 101 -6.76 -4.94 2.26
C VAL A 101 -8.02 -4.47 2.97
N THR A 102 -9.17 -4.44 2.28
CA THR A 102 -10.45 -4.01 2.89
C THR A 102 -10.85 -4.90 4.06
N ALA A 103 -10.72 -6.22 3.92
CA ALA A 103 -11.02 -7.15 5.01
C ALA A 103 -10.12 -6.92 6.24
N LEU A 104 -8.82 -6.69 6.05
CA LEU A 104 -7.91 -6.35 7.16
C LEU A 104 -8.18 -4.96 7.75
N ALA A 105 -8.69 -4.03 6.94
CA ALA A 105 -8.99 -2.67 7.36
C ALA A 105 -10.29 -2.57 8.19
N ASP A 106 -11.30 -3.38 7.84
CA ASP A 106 -12.62 -3.37 8.45
C ASP A 106 -12.72 -4.30 9.67
N TYR A 107 -12.06 -5.44 9.64
CA TYR A 107 -11.99 -6.35 10.78
C TYR A 107 -10.78 -5.94 11.65
N ASP A 108 -11.05 -5.40 12.83
CA ASP A 108 -10.04 -5.02 13.84
C ASP A 108 -9.23 -6.24 14.31
N ASN A 109 -8.28 -6.72 13.48
CA ASN A 109 -7.14 -7.64 13.69
C ASN A 109 -7.27 -8.79 14.71
N HIS A 110 -8.48 -9.16 15.13
CA HIS A 110 -8.74 -10.15 16.17
C HIS A 110 -9.28 -11.45 15.58
N ASP A 111 -9.08 -11.72 14.29
CA ASP A 111 -9.24 -13.07 13.78
C ASP A 111 -8.01 -13.90 14.22
N PRO A 112 -8.12 -14.68 15.32
CA PRO A 112 -6.99 -15.44 15.84
C PRO A 112 -6.67 -16.65 14.94
N SER A 113 -7.43 -16.85 13.87
CA SER A 113 -7.35 -17.98 12.95
C SER A 113 -6.96 -17.61 11.53
N GLN A 114 -6.81 -16.32 11.19
CA GLN A 114 -6.51 -15.87 9.81
C GLN A 114 -7.51 -16.44 8.76
N ARG A 115 -8.73 -16.79 9.19
CA ARG A 115 -9.78 -17.45 8.40
C ARG A 115 -10.40 -16.59 7.32
N VAL A 116 -10.13 -15.28 7.33
CA VAL A 116 -10.49 -14.39 6.22
C VAL A 116 -10.01 -14.96 4.87
N LEU A 117 -8.91 -15.72 4.80
CA LEU A 117 -8.50 -16.38 3.56
C LEU A 117 -9.44 -17.54 3.15
N GLU A 118 -9.84 -18.40 4.09
CA GLU A 118 -10.70 -19.56 3.80
C GLU A 118 -12.11 -19.13 3.31
N GLU A 119 -12.70 -18.10 3.90
CA GLU A 119 -14.05 -17.62 3.49
C GLU A 119 -14.05 -16.88 2.13
N TYR A 120 -12.92 -16.30 1.71
CA TYR A 120 -12.80 -15.69 0.38
C TYR A 120 -12.44 -16.72 -0.71
N GLU A 121 -11.58 -17.70 -0.41
CA GLU A 121 -11.30 -18.83 -1.31
C GLU A 121 -12.58 -19.66 -1.56
N GLU A 122 -13.38 -19.92 -0.53
CA GLU A 122 -14.67 -20.63 -0.67
C GLU A 122 -15.72 -19.85 -1.49
N ARG A 123 -15.63 -18.52 -1.57
CA ARG A 123 -16.55 -17.70 -2.40
C ARG A 123 -16.12 -17.58 -3.85
N GLY A 124 -14.82 -17.75 -4.15
CA GLY A 124 -14.29 -17.75 -5.51
C GLY A 124 -14.67 -18.99 -6.33
N ASP A 125 -14.99 -20.10 -5.67
CA ASP A 125 -15.35 -21.37 -6.32
C ASP A 125 -16.87 -21.51 -6.63
N VAL A 126 -17.67 -20.46 -6.45
CA VAL A 126 -19.13 -20.50 -6.67
C VAL A 126 -19.55 -19.94 -8.04
N GLU A 127 -18.63 -19.38 -8.84
CA GLU A 127 -18.92 -18.95 -10.23
C GLU A 127 -17.89 -19.47 -11.24
N ALA A 128 -17.85 -20.80 -11.41
CA ALA A 128 -17.27 -21.48 -12.58
C ALA A 128 -18.28 -22.46 -13.21
#